data_AF-A0A848TZW2-F1
#
_entry.id   AF-A0A848TZW2-F1
#
_cell.length_a   1.000
_cell.length_b   1.000
_cell.length_c   1.000
_cell.angle_alpha   90.00
_cell.angle_beta   90.00
_cell.angle_gamma   90.00
#
_symmetry.space_group_name_H-M   'P 1'
#
loop_
_entity.id
_entity.type
_entity.pdbx_description
1 polymer ?
#
loop_
_entity_poly.entity_id
_entity_poly.type
_entity_poly.pdbx_seq_one_letter_code
_entity_poly.pdbx_strand_id
1 'polypeptide(L)'
;MSQATARHILVDSEDKCQSLIDEIKGGADFAAVAREHSSCPSKRDGGNLGTFGKGQMVPEFETACFEGEVGEVQGPIKTQFGYHAVEVTDRS
;
A
#
# COMPACT_ATOMS: atom_id res chain seq x y z
N MET A 1 -16.04 12.99 7.98
CA MET A 1 -15.96 11.55 7.64
C MET A 1 -14.51 11.27 7.43
N SER A 2 -13.90 10.35 8.18
CA SER A 2 -12.46 10.13 8.06
C SER A 2 -12.13 9.49 6.72
N GLN A 3 -11.35 10.15 5.90
CA GLN A 3 -10.86 9.69 4.61
C GLN A 3 -9.35 9.46 4.69
N ALA A 4 -8.85 8.47 3.97
CA ALA A 4 -7.43 8.20 3.84
C ALA A 4 -7.08 8.17 2.36
N THR A 5 -6.00 8.83 1.99
CA THR A 5 -5.39 8.70 0.67
C THR A 5 -4.17 7.82 0.82
N ALA A 6 -4.14 6.70 0.10
CA ALA A 6 -3.04 5.75 0.18
C ALA A 6 -2.73 5.15 -1.19
N ARG A 7 -1.53 4.60 -1.29
CA ARG A 7 -1.06 3.81 -2.42
C ARG A 7 -0.68 2.41 -1.94
N HIS A 8 -0.84 1.41 -2.80
CA HIS A 8 -0.54 0.03 -2.45
C HIS A 8 0.18 -0.77 -3.54
N ILE A 9 0.91 -1.79 -3.11
CA ILE A 9 1.59 -2.76 -3.96
C ILE A 9 1.12 -4.13 -3.55
N LEU A 10 0.49 -4.85 -4.48
CA LEU A 10 0.08 -6.22 -4.27
C LEU A 10 1.14 -7.16 -4.86
N VAL A 11 1.68 -8.06 -4.05
CA VAL A 11 2.62 -9.10 -4.48
C VAL A 11 2.23 -10.45 -3.90
N ASP A 12 2.55 -11.52 -4.63
CA ASP A 12 2.19 -12.89 -4.22
C ASP A 12 3.12 -13.47 -3.15
N SER A 13 4.23 -12.79 -2.80
CA SER A 13 5.26 -13.30 -1.89
C SER A 13 5.55 -12.30 -0.77
N GLU A 14 5.58 -12.80 0.48
CA GLU A 14 5.91 -12.01 1.67
C GLU A 14 7.32 -11.43 1.56
N ASP A 15 8.31 -12.26 1.21
CA ASP A 15 9.71 -11.85 1.07
C ASP A 15 9.88 -10.72 0.05
N LYS A 16 9.14 -10.78 -1.06
CA LYS A 16 9.12 -9.69 -2.05
C LYS A 16 8.54 -8.43 -1.42
N CYS A 17 7.38 -8.54 -0.78
CA CYS A 17 6.73 -7.39 -0.15
C CYS A 17 7.66 -6.71 0.86
N GLN A 18 8.29 -7.50 1.72
CA GLN A 18 9.25 -7.02 2.72
C GLN A 18 10.44 -6.32 2.06
N SER A 19 11.04 -6.93 1.04
CA SER A 19 12.18 -6.35 0.31
C SER A 19 11.81 -5.01 -0.32
N LEU A 20 10.63 -4.92 -0.93
CA LEU A 20 10.15 -3.67 -1.53
C LEU A 20 9.91 -2.58 -0.49
N ILE A 21 9.36 -2.93 0.67
CA ILE A 21 9.18 -1.99 1.80
C ILE A 21 10.55 -1.46 2.24
N ASP A 22 11.54 -2.34 2.40
CA ASP A 22 12.90 -1.94 2.81
C ASP A 22 13.58 -1.05 1.75
N GLU A 23 13.41 -1.35 0.46
CA GLU A 23 13.90 -0.49 -0.63
C GLU A 23 13.24 0.89 -0.61
N ILE A 24 11.93 0.95 -0.42
CA ILE A 24 11.19 2.23 -0.37
C ILE A 24 11.60 3.03 0.86
N LYS A 25 11.76 2.38 2.02
CA LYS A 25 12.32 3.00 3.24
C LYS A 25 13.76 3.47 3.02
N GLY A 26 14.51 2.80 2.16
CA GLY A 26 15.85 3.21 1.72
C GLY A 26 15.89 4.38 0.73
N GLY A 27 14.73 4.86 0.27
CA GLY A 27 14.62 5.99 -0.67
C GLY A 27 14.27 5.58 -2.11
N ALA A 28 13.88 4.33 -2.35
CA ALA A 28 13.35 3.92 -3.64
C ALA A 28 11.97 4.55 -3.91
N ASP A 29 11.66 4.77 -5.19
CA ASP A 29 10.38 5.36 -5.60
C ASP A 29 9.25 4.31 -5.54
N PHE A 30 8.30 4.49 -4.62
CA PHE A 30 7.15 3.59 -4.46
C PHE A 30 6.38 3.40 -5.78
N ALA A 31 6.21 4.45 -6.57
CA ALA A 31 5.44 4.37 -7.82
C ALA A 31 6.19 3.56 -8.89
N ALA A 32 7.52 3.66 -8.94
CA ALA A 32 8.34 2.80 -9.80
C ALA A 32 8.23 1.33 -9.38
N VAL A 33 8.43 1.05 -8.10
CA VAL A 33 8.31 -0.30 -7.55
C VAL A 33 6.91 -0.88 -7.79
N ALA A 34 5.87 -0.10 -7.54
CA ALA A 34 4.50 -0.50 -7.80
C ALA A 34 4.26 -0.83 -9.27
N ARG A 35 4.80 -0.04 -10.21
CA ARG A 35 4.67 -0.30 -11.65
C ARG A 35 5.29 -1.63 -12.06
N GLU A 36 6.45 -1.96 -11.50
CA GLU A 36 7.22 -3.15 -11.85
C GLU A 36 6.70 -4.41 -11.13
N HIS A 37 6.36 -4.30 -9.85
CA HIS A 37 6.09 -5.46 -9.00
C HIS A 37 4.61 -5.66 -8.65
N SER A 38 3.77 -4.62 -8.71
CA SER A 38 2.37 -4.76 -8.29
C SER A 38 1.57 -5.60 -9.29
N SER A 39 0.80 -6.54 -8.77
CA SER A 39 -0.16 -7.35 -9.52
C SER A 39 -1.51 -6.64 -9.71
N CYS A 40 -1.73 -5.48 -9.08
CA CYS A 40 -2.98 -4.71 -9.18
C CYS A 40 -2.98 -3.80 -10.44
N PRO A 41 -4.13 -3.58 -11.12
CA PRO A 41 -4.22 -2.62 -12.22
C PRO A 41 -3.83 -1.17 -11.84
N SER A 42 -3.92 -0.80 -10.56
CA SER A 42 -3.45 0.50 -10.06
C SER A 42 -1.94 0.71 -10.21
N LYS A 43 -1.17 -0.34 -10.58
CA LYS A 43 0.25 -0.23 -10.92
C LYS A 43 0.53 0.83 -11.97
N ARG A 44 -0.38 1.07 -12.92
CA ARG A 44 -0.22 2.11 -13.96
C ARG A 44 -0.03 3.50 -13.34
N ASP A 45 -0.76 3.77 -12.27
CA ASP A 45 -0.73 4.99 -11.48
C ASP A 45 0.21 4.90 -10.26
N GLY A 46 1.18 3.97 -10.29
CA GLY A 46 2.13 3.80 -9.20
C GLY A 46 1.52 3.22 -7.93
N GLY A 47 0.46 2.42 -8.07
CA GLY A 47 -0.25 1.81 -6.94
C GLY A 47 -1.24 2.76 -6.26
N ASN A 48 -1.44 3.96 -6.78
CA ASN A 48 -2.34 4.95 -6.18
C ASN A 48 -3.80 4.46 -6.16
N LEU A 49 -4.41 4.43 -4.98
CA LEU A 49 -5.84 4.11 -4.80
C LEU A 49 -6.71 5.37 -4.71
N GLY A 50 -6.09 6.54 -4.58
CA GLY A 50 -6.79 7.80 -4.31
C GLY A 50 -7.33 7.84 -2.89
N THR A 51 -8.33 8.69 -2.68
CA THR A 51 -8.95 8.93 -1.38
C THR A 51 -10.13 7.97 -1.17
N PHE A 52 -10.08 7.18 -0.11
CA PHE A 52 -11.13 6.23 0.27
C PHE A 52 -11.56 6.42 1.73
N GLY A 53 -12.81 6.08 2.02
CA GLY A 53 -13.37 6.08 3.37
C GLY A 53 -13.35 4.69 4.00
N LYS A 54 -13.68 4.64 5.30
CA LYS A 54 -13.92 3.37 5.99
C LYS A 54 -15.06 2.57 5.34
N GLY A 55 -14.89 1.26 5.24
CA GLY A 55 -15.80 0.31 4.61
C GLY A 55 -15.59 0.10 3.10
N GLN A 56 -14.61 0.78 2.48
CA GLN A 56 -14.34 0.65 1.03
C GLN A 56 -13.24 -0.35 0.68
N MET A 57 -12.38 -0.70 1.64
CA MET A 57 -11.25 -1.61 1.46
C MET A 57 -11.40 -2.83 2.38
N VAL A 58 -10.55 -3.85 2.18
CA VAL A 58 -10.54 -5.02 3.07
C VAL A 58 -10.14 -4.61 4.50
N PRO A 59 -10.68 -5.25 5.54
CA PRO A 59 -10.49 -4.84 6.93
C PRO A 59 -9.00 -4.71 7.32
N GLU A 60 -8.18 -5.68 6.93
CA GLU A 60 -6.75 -5.72 7.24
C GLU A 60 -5.99 -4.54 6.62
N PHE A 61 -6.38 -4.18 5.40
CA PHE A 61 -5.83 -3.04 4.66
C PHE A 61 -6.29 -1.72 5.26
N GLU A 62 -7.58 -1.61 5.56
CA GLU A 62 -8.17 -0.44 6.18
C GLU A 62 -7.51 -0.15 7.52
N THR A 63 -7.39 -1.16 8.38
CA THR A 63 -6.73 -1.05 9.67
C THR A 63 -5.32 -0.48 9.51
N ALA A 64 -4.50 -1.02 8.61
CA ALA A 64 -3.17 -0.45 8.38
C ALA A 64 -3.20 1.00 7.83
N CYS A 65 -4.17 1.34 6.97
CA CYS A 65 -4.30 2.69 6.42
C CYS A 65 -4.76 3.73 7.46
N PHE A 66 -5.55 3.32 8.44
CA PHE A 66 -6.13 4.21 9.46
C PHE A 66 -5.37 4.17 10.80
N GLU A 67 -4.68 3.08 11.11
CA GLU A 67 -3.80 2.98 12.29
C GLU A 67 -2.37 3.41 11.98
N GLY A 68 -1.89 3.21 10.76
CA GLY A 68 -0.52 3.54 10.36
C GLY A 68 -0.20 5.04 10.40
N GLU A 69 1.08 5.38 10.36
CA GLU A 69 1.51 6.78 10.23
C GLU A 69 1.43 7.28 8.79
N VAL A 70 0.99 8.53 8.61
CA VAL A 70 0.97 9.19 7.31
C VAL A 70 2.41 9.49 6.88
N GLY A 71 2.76 9.11 5.66
CA GLY A 71 4.10 9.19 5.09
C GLY A 71 4.95 7.94 5.32
N GLU A 72 4.44 6.94 6.05
CA GLU A 72 5.15 5.68 6.27
C GLU A 72 4.53 4.51 5.49
N VAL A 73 5.41 3.63 4.99
CA VAL A 73 5.03 2.37 4.37
C VAL A 73 4.70 1.33 5.46
N GLN A 74 3.42 0.99 5.54
CA GLN A 74 2.82 -0.05 6.36
C GLN A 74 2.75 -1.39 5.58
N GLY A 75 3.15 -2.48 6.22
CA GLY A 75 3.08 -3.82 5.65
C GLY A 75 4.21 -4.73 6.15
N PRO A 76 4.27 -5.99 5.67
CA PRO A 76 3.44 -6.60 4.64
C PRO A 76 2.07 -7.09 5.18
N ILE A 77 0.97 -6.59 4.61
CA ILE A 77 -0.39 -6.97 5.01
C ILE A 77 -0.82 -8.20 4.22
N LYS A 78 -1.02 -9.32 4.91
CA LYS A 78 -1.52 -10.54 4.29
C LYS A 78 -3.04 -10.46 4.09
N THR A 79 -3.49 -10.65 2.86
CA THR A 79 -4.90 -10.77 2.50
C THR A 79 -5.13 -12.03 1.68
N GLN A 80 -6.38 -12.30 1.32
CA GLN A 80 -6.73 -13.40 0.40
C GLN A 80 -6.14 -13.25 -1.02
N PHE A 81 -5.71 -12.04 -1.41
CA PHE A 81 -5.13 -11.78 -2.73
C PHE A 81 -3.61 -11.92 -2.74
N GLY A 82 -2.96 -11.92 -1.58
CA GLY A 82 -1.51 -11.93 -1.45
C GLY A 82 -1.04 -10.99 -0.33
N TYR A 83 0.13 -10.40 -0.51
CA TYR A 83 0.72 -9.44 0.42
C TYR A 83 0.62 -8.03 -0.14
N HIS A 84 0.20 -7.09 0.70
CA HIS A 84 0.05 -5.69 0.35
C HIS A 84 1.04 -4.84 1.14
N ALA A 85 1.84 -4.04 0.44
CA ALA A 85 2.54 -2.90 1.03
C ALA A 85 1.69 -1.67 0.79
N VAL A 86 1.48 -0.87 1.83
CA VAL A 86 0.59 0.29 1.83
C VAL A 86 1.37 1.49 2.28
N GLU A 87 1.21 2.62 1.61
CA GLU A 87 1.74 3.87 2.11
C GLU A 87 0.62 4.91 2.13
N VAL A 88 0.38 5.47 3.32
CA VAL A 88 -0.66 6.47 3.52
C VAL A 88 -0.06 7.83 3.22
N THR A 89 -0.52 8.50 2.17
CA THR A 89 0.01 9.82 1.79
C THR A 89 -0.73 10.97 2.45
N ASP A 90 -2.02 10.80 2.75
CA ASP A 90 -2.84 11.82 3.41
C ASP A 90 -3.96 11.17 4.24
N ARG A 91 -4.40 11.84 5.32
CA ARG A 91 -5.54 11.43 6.12
C ARG A 91 -6.34 12.67 6.54
N SER A 92 -7.64 12.68 6.25
CA SER A 92 -8.57 13.82 6.46
C SER A 92 -9.83 13.42 7.23
#